data_AF-A0A0Q7BUU9-F1
#
_entry.id   AF-A0A0Q7BUU9-F1
#
_cell.length_a   1.000
_cell.length_b   1.000
_cell.length_c   1.000
_cell.angle_alpha   90.00
_cell.angle_beta   90.00
_cell.angle_gamma   90.00
#
_symmetry.space_group_name_H-M   'P 1'
#
loop_
_entity.id
_entity.type
_entity.pdbx_description
1 polymer ?
#
loop_
_entity_poly.entity_id
_entity_poly.type
_entity_poly.pdbx_seq_one_letter_code
_entity_poly.pdbx_strand_id
1 'polypeptide(L)'
;MSGCDDLGVATTEAGFLANARLMAERRSPFGDDIAMVGPRWYAAPASASGCRPFAPLEMDAHGRPQPTADRFPSAMEGLGFAPLASQVHRLGLRFGVHLTRGVPRQAVERGLPIAGSPWRCDEIANPGSTCAWNTDMCDINPDHPGAFDWYRAWFAQLAACGVDAVALDDVASPTAHAGEVALIRRAIDAIGRRIELAGCLPAKPRDVSGRLGRPPRRNAGAEMLP
;
A
#
# COMPACT_ATOMS: atom_id res chain seq x y z
N MET A 1 -4.60 24.39 4.27
CA MET A 1 -5.26 23.22 4.89
C MET A 1 -4.29 22.06 4.71
N SER A 2 -3.62 21.67 5.77
CA SER A 2 -2.64 20.58 5.81
C SER A 2 -3.35 19.26 5.58
N GLY A 3 -2.97 18.51 4.55
CA GLY A 3 -3.62 17.26 4.10
C GLY A 3 -3.45 16.05 5.04
N CYS A 4 -3.45 16.26 6.35
CA CYS A 4 -3.47 15.23 7.39
C CYS A 4 -4.78 15.40 8.20
N ASP A 5 -5.93 15.34 7.52
CA ASP A 5 -7.23 15.23 8.19
C ASP A 5 -7.47 13.75 8.52
N ASP A 6 -7.15 13.38 9.77
CA ASP A 6 -7.77 12.39 10.67
C ASP A 6 -8.17 10.96 10.22
N LEU A 7 -7.95 10.51 8.99
CA LEU A 7 -8.55 9.23 8.54
C LEU A 7 -7.76 7.95 8.89
N GLY A 8 -6.59 8.02 9.54
CA GLY A 8 -5.82 6.78 9.80
C GLY A 8 -4.68 6.80 10.83
N VAL A 9 -4.35 7.95 11.43
CA VAL A 9 -3.18 8.05 12.32
C VAL A 9 -3.43 7.38 13.69
N ALA A 10 -4.69 7.15 14.05
CA ALA A 10 -5.11 6.58 15.35
C ALA A 10 -5.65 5.14 15.29
N THR A 11 -5.49 4.41 14.16
CA THR A 11 -6.01 3.05 14.04
C THR A 11 -5.26 2.08 14.97
N THR A 12 -5.99 1.44 15.89
CA THR A 12 -5.49 0.31 16.70
C THR A 12 -5.91 -1.01 16.07
N GLU A 13 -5.22 -2.10 16.39
CA GLU A 13 -5.54 -3.45 15.94
C GLU A 13 -6.97 -3.85 16.28
N ALA A 14 -7.40 -3.59 17.51
CA ALA A 14 -8.76 -3.89 17.96
C ALA A 14 -9.82 -3.10 17.17
N GLY A 15 -9.58 -1.79 16.96
CA GLY A 15 -10.48 -0.94 16.18
C GLY A 15 -10.54 -1.37 14.70
N PHE A 16 -9.39 -1.70 14.12
CA PHE A 16 -9.30 -2.24 12.76
C PHE A 16 -10.07 -3.55 12.60
N LEU A 17 -9.88 -4.50 13.52
CA LEU A 17 -10.59 -5.79 13.49
C LEU A 17 -12.11 -5.64 13.67
N ALA A 18 -12.56 -4.69 14.50
CA ALA A 18 -13.97 -4.38 14.63
C ALA A 18 -14.57 -3.89 13.30
N ASN A 19 -13.86 -3.00 12.60
CA ASN A 19 -14.26 -2.51 11.28
C ASN A 19 -14.22 -3.63 10.22
N ALA A 20 -13.21 -4.49 10.24
CA ALA A 20 -13.10 -5.64 9.33
C ALA A 20 -14.28 -6.62 9.50
N ARG A 21 -14.72 -6.88 10.73
CA ARG A 21 -15.92 -7.72 11.00
C ARG A 21 -17.18 -7.09 10.41
N LEU A 22 -17.38 -5.78 10.62
CA LEU A 22 -18.51 -5.06 10.03
C LEU A 22 -18.46 -5.06 8.49
N MET A 23 -17.27 -4.97 7.90
CA MET A 23 -17.07 -5.05 6.47
C MET A 23 -17.44 -6.43 5.91
N ALA A 24 -17.01 -7.51 6.57
CA ALA A 24 -17.36 -8.88 6.20
C ALA A 24 -18.88 -9.11 6.23
N GLU A 25 -19.57 -8.55 7.23
CA GLU A 25 -21.03 -8.66 7.35
C GLU A 25 -21.81 -7.83 6.31
N ARG A 26 -21.33 -6.63 5.96
CA ARG A 26 -22.15 -5.61 5.29
C ARG A 26 -21.74 -5.26 3.87
N ARG A 27 -20.46 -5.41 3.50
CA ARG A 27 -19.90 -4.87 2.25
C ARG A 27 -19.31 -5.92 1.31
N SER A 28 -18.78 -7.01 1.85
CA SER A 28 -18.23 -8.11 1.05
C SER A 28 -19.19 -8.64 -0.04
N PRO A 29 -20.53 -8.71 0.16
CA PRO A 29 -21.45 -9.12 -0.91
C PRO A 29 -21.46 -8.21 -2.14
N PHE A 30 -20.90 -6.99 -2.06
CA PHE A 30 -20.90 -5.98 -3.12
C PHE A 30 -19.53 -5.80 -3.79
N GLY A 31 -18.54 -6.64 -3.46
CA GLY A 31 -17.22 -6.67 -4.14
C GLY A 31 -16.11 -5.90 -3.45
N ASP A 32 -16.38 -5.23 -2.33
CA ASP A 32 -15.35 -4.65 -1.47
C ASP A 32 -14.85 -5.73 -0.49
N ASP A 33 -13.66 -6.29 -0.74
CA ASP A 33 -13.09 -7.37 0.07
C ASP A 33 -11.72 -7.03 0.71
N ILE A 34 -11.19 -5.82 0.52
CA ILE A 34 -9.89 -5.39 1.07
C ILE A 34 -10.06 -4.56 2.36
N ALA A 35 -9.63 -5.10 3.50
CA ALA A 35 -9.50 -4.35 4.74
C ALA A 35 -8.13 -3.65 4.80
N MET A 36 -8.13 -2.31 4.66
CA MET A 36 -6.92 -1.50 4.53
C MET A 36 -6.51 -0.82 5.84
N VAL A 37 -5.29 -1.06 6.32
CA VAL A 37 -4.69 -0.27 7.40
C VAL A 37 -4.25 1.09 6.84
N GLY A 38 -4.66 2.18 7.50
CA GLY A 38 -4.35 3.56 7.09
C GLY A 38 -2.85 3.92 7.15
N PRO A 39 -2.48 5.11 6.69
CA PRO A 39 -1.08 5.57 6.64
C PRO A 39 -0.41 5.60 8.03
N ARG A 40 0.93 5.60 8.02
CA ARG A 40 1.76 5.83 9.20
C ARG A 40 1.55 4.84 10.36
N TRP A 41 1.18 3.59 10.06
CA TRP A 41 1.11 2.49 11.03
C TRP A 41 2.46 2.13 11.69
N TYR A 42 3.56 2.69 11.18
CA TYR A 42 4.93 2.55 11.68
C TYR A 42 5.43 3.77 12.48
N ALA A 43 4.69 4.88 12.52
CA ALA A 43 5.07 6.05 13.31
C ALA A 43 4.36 6.03 14.66
N ALA A 44 5.01 6.46 15.74
CA ALA A 44 4.33 6.68 17.01
C ALA A 44 3.10 7.59 16.81
N PRO A 45 1.99 7.35 17.54
CA PRO A 45 0.77 8.12 17.37
C PRO A 45 1.05 9.62 17.49
N ALA A 46 0.45 10.38 16.58
CA ALA A 46 0.40 11.82 16.66
C ALA A 46 -0.23 12.23 18.01
N SER A 47 0.33 13.26 18.67
CA SER A 47 -0.43 13.98 19.70
C SER A 47 -1.72 14.55 19.09
N ALA A 48 -2.67 14.99 19.91
CA ALA A 48 -3.96 15.55 19.48
C ALA A 48 -3.90 16.74 18.47
N SER A 49 -2.70 17.17 18.08
CA SER A 49 -2.39 18.24 17.14
C SER A 49 -2.01 17.78 15.72
N GLY A 50 -2.17 16.49 15.39
CA GLY A 50 -1.93 15.94 14.05
C GLY A 50 -0.51 15.41 13.81
N CYS A 51 -0.20 15.06 12.55
CA CYS A 51 1.05 14.45 12.12
C CYS A 51 2.29 15.17 12.71
N ARG A 52 3.05 14.52 13.60
CA ARG A 52 4.30 15.07 14.16
C ARG A 52 5.41 14.97 13.11
N PRO A 53 5.96 16.09 12.61
CA PRO A 53 7.10 16.03 11.70
C PRO A 53 8.30 15.37 12.40
N PHE A 54 9.05 14.55 11.66
CA PHE A 54 10.25 13.87 12.17
C PHE A 54 9.99 12.99 13.41
N ALA A 55 8.81 12.37 13.50
CA ALA A 55 8.54 11.38 14.53
C ALA A 55 9.46 10.15 14.36
N PRO A 56 9.97 9.55 15.46
CA PRO A 56 10.66 8.27 15.38
C PRO A 56 9.78 7.22 14.71
N LEU A 57 10.38 6.47 13.78
CA LEU A 57 9.72 5.39 13.06
C LEU A 57 10.16 4.04 13.60
N GLU A 58 9.20 3.14 13.78
CA GLU A 58 9.43 1.74 14.09
C GLU A 58 9.88 1.03 12.80
N MET A 59 11.06 0.43 12.83
CA MET A 59 11.72 -0.17 11.67
C MET A 59 12.57 -1.36 12.09
N ASP A 60 12.71 -2.34 11.19
CA ASP A 60 13.64 -3.44 11.40
C ASP A 60 15.11 -3.02 11.17
N ALA A 61 16.03 -3.95 11.39
CA ALA A 61 17.46 -3.73 11.21
C ALA A 61 17.87 -3.37 9.77
N HIS A 62 16.98 -3.55 8.80
CA HIS A 62 17.17 -3.24 7.39
C HIS A 62 16.46 -1.95 6.97
N GLY A 63 15.90 -1.20 7.93
CA GLY A 63 15.20 0.05 7.68
C GLY A 63 13.76 -0.11 7.19
N ARG A 64 13.21 -1.32 7.10
CA ARG A 64 11.82 -1.52 6.65
C ARG A 64 10.84 -1.16 7.77
N PRO A 65 9.85 -0.29 7.52
CA PRO A 65 8.84 0.06 8.50
C PRO A 65 8.15 -1.16 9.14
N GLN A 66 7.99 -1.15 10.46
CA GLN A 66 7.32 -2.19 11.25
C GLN A 66 6.12 -1.62 12.01
N PRO A 67 5.07 -2.42 12.30
CA PRO A 67 3.91 -1.95 13.04
C PRO A 67 4.29 -1.59 14.47
N THR A 68 3.80 -0.46 14.96
CA THR A 68 4.09 -0.05 16.33
C THR A 68 3.34 -0.93 17.33
N ALA A 69 4.03 -1.50 18.32
CA ALA A 69 3.45 -2.47 19.25
C ALA A 69 2.34 -1.89 20.15
N ASP A 70 2.34 -0.57 20.36
CA ASP A 70 1.29 0.15 21.10
C ASP A 70 -0.06 0.14 20.37
N ARG A 71 -0.05 0.15 19.03
CA ARG A 71 -1.26 0.08 18.20
C ARG A 71 -1.55 -1.32 17.69
N PHE A 72 -0.50 -2.09 17.41
CA PHE A 72 -0.57 -3.44 16.85
C PHE A 72 0.18 -4.42 17.76
N PRO A 73 -0.37 -4.76 18.94
CA PRO A 73 0.30 -5.63 19.90
C PRO A 73 0.59 -7.02 19.34
N SER A 74 -0.19 -7.51 18.36
CA SER A 74 0.11 -8.79 17.72
C SER A 74 1.38 -8.77 16.84
N ALA A 75 1.90 -7.59 16.52
CA ALA A 75 3.12 -7.44 15.72
C ALA A 75 4.42 -7.61 16.51
N MET A 76 4.33 -7.74 17.84
CA MET A 76 5.47 -7.99 18.71
C MET A 76 6.26 -9.24 18.31
N GLU A 77 7.47 -9.37 18.87
CA GLU A 77 8.36 -10.51 18.62
C GLU A 77 8.76 -10.70 17.14
N GLY A 78 8.68 -9.63 16.34
CA GLY A 78 9.05 -9.64 14.93
C GLY A 78 8.01 -10.31 14.01
N LEU A 79 6.78 -10.51 14.49
CA LEU A 79 5.70 -11.11 13.71
C LEU A 79 5.09 -10.15 12.67
N GLY A 80 5.32 -8.84 12.83
CA GLY A 80 4.81 -7.82 11.91
C GLY A 80 3.29 -7.92 11.76
N PHE A 81 2.77 -7.79 10.54
CA PHE A 81 1.33 -7.92 10.32
C PHE A 81 0.82 -9.37 10.20
N ALA A 82 1.68 -10.39 10.28
CA ALA A 82 1.26 -11.78 10.01
C ALA A 82 0.05 -12.24 10.85
N PRO A 83 -0.01 -11.97 12.17
CA PRO A 83 -1.17 -12.38 12.97
C PRO A 83 -2.44 -11.61 12.62
N LEU A 84 -2.33 -10.30 12.32
CA LEU A 84 -3.45 -9.46 11.93
C LEU A 84 -4.01 -9.86 10.55
N ALA A 85 -3.14 -10.06 9.57
CA ALA A 85 -3.52 -10.54 8.24
C ALA A 85 -4.25 -11.88 8.34
N SER A 86 -3.72 -12.82 9.14
CA SER A 86 -4.35 -14.11 9.38
C SER A 86 -5.75 -14.00 9.98
N GLN A 87 -5.99 -13.01 10.86
CA GLN A 87 -7.32 -12.74 11.41
C GLN A 87 -8.28 -12.21 10.34
N VAL A 88 -7.82 -11.30 9.47
CA VAL A 88 -8.60 -10.75 8.36
C VAL A 88 -8.96 -11.83 7.34
N HIS A 89 -8.01 -12.71 7.00
CA HIS A 89 -8.26 -13.84 6.10
C HIS A 89 -9.32 -14.80 6.65
N ARG A 90 -9.37 -15.03 7.97
CA ARG A 90 -10.43 -15.84 8.60
C ARG A 90 -11.82 -15.21 8.51
N LEU A 91 -11.91 -13.91 8.29
CA LEU A 91 -13.18 -13.22 8.02
C LEU A 91 -13.59 -13.30 6.53
N GLY A 92 -12.80 -13.97 5.69
CA GLY A 92 -13.03 -14.04 4.24
C GLY A 92 -12.64 -12.76 3.49
N LEU A 93 -11.86 -11.87 4.12
CA LEU A 93 -11.38 -10.62 3.53
C LEU A 93 -9.90 -10.71 3.16
N ARG A 94 -9.46 -9.85 2.25
CA ARG A 94 -8.04 -9.60 1.92
C ARG A 94 -7.47 -8.51 2.81
N PHE A 95 -6.21 -8.64 3.20
CA PHE A 95 -5.54 -7.69 4.08
C PHE A 95 -4.69 -6.70 3.27
N GLY A 96 -4.86 -5.41 3.55
CA GLY A 96 -4.11 -4.34 2.88
C GLY A 96 -3.43 -3.37 3.84
N VAL A 97 -2.32 -2.77 3.38
CA VAL A 97 -1.63 -1.71 4.13
C VAL A 97 -1.34 -0.50 3.24
N HIS A 98 -1.39 0.68 3.84
CA HIS A 98 -1.02 1.92 3.18
C HIS A 98 0.47 2.23 3.34
N LEU A 99 1.16 2.54 2.24
CA LEU A 99 2.58 2.89 2.20
C LEU A 99 2.77 4.29 1.62
N THR A 100 3.86 4.95 2.01
CA THR A 100 4.37 6.14 1.31
C THR A 100 5.59 5.70 0.52
N ARG A 101 5.77 6.18 -0.73
CA ARG A 101 6.95 5.85 -1.53
C ARG A 101 8.25 6.32 -0.85
N GLY A 102 9.37 5.86 -1.37
CA GLY A 102 10.69 6.20 -0.86
C GLY A 102 11.27 5.22 0.17
N VAL A 103 12.30 5.71 0.86
CA VAL A 103 13.06 5.05 1.92
C VAL A 103 12.96 5.90 3.20
N PRO A 104 12.80 5.32 4.40
CA PRO A 104 12.71 6.10 5.62
C PRO A 104 13.94 6.99 5.85
N ARG A 105 13.73 8.27 6.20
CA ARG A 105 14.83 9.20 6.48
C ARG A 105 15.73 8.70 7.61
N GLN A 106 15.13 8.13 8.65
CA GLN A 106 15.84 7.52 9.77
C GLN A 106 16.72 6.34 9.33
N ALA A 107 16.35 5.59 8.28
CA ALA A 107 17.16 4.50 7.74
C ALA A 107 18.34 5.03 6.89
N VAL A 108 18.11 6.13 6.16
CA VAL A 108 19.13 6.87 5.41
C VAL A 108 20.16 7.48 6.35
N GLU A 109 19.72 8.21 7.37
CA GLU A 109 20.61 8.85 8.37
C GLU A 109 21.51 7.83 9.10
N ARG A 110 20.97 6.63 9.36
CA ARG A 110 21.70 5.52 9.98
C ARG A 110 22.50 4.68 8.97
N GLY A 111 22.29 4.90 7.67
CA GLY A 111 22.76 4.07 6.57
C GLY A 111 22.60 2.57 6.84
N LEU A 112 21.36 2.16 7.09
CA LEU A 112 21.04 0.76 7.36
C LEU A 112 21.25 -0.12 6.11
N PRO A 113 21.63 -1.40 6.28
CA PRO A 113 21.81 -2.31 5.16
C PRO A 113 20.47 -2.73 4.57
N ILE A 114 20.37 -2.81 3.24
CA ILE A 114 19.18 -3.33 2.57
C ILE A 114 19.20 -4.87 2.64
N ALA A 115 18.11 -5.49 3.09
CA ALA A 115 18.05 -6.94 3.23
C ALA A 115 18.30 -7.67 1.89
N GLY A 116 19.27 -8.58 1.87
CA GLY A 116 19.60 -9.37 0.68
C GLY A 116 20.29 -8.58 -0.44
N SER A 117 20.85 -7.41 -0.12
CA SER A 117 21.53 -6.53 -1.07
C SER A 117 22.93 -6.16 -0.56
N PRO A 118 23.90 -5.88 -1.45
CA PRO A 118 25.19 -5.30 -1.05
C PRO A 118 25.09 -3.80 -0.73
N TRP A 119 23.94 -3.17 -0.99
CA TRP A 119 23.73 -1.72 -0.87
C TRP A 119 23.10 -1.31 0.47
N ARG A 120 23.24 -0.03 0.82
CA ARG A 120 22.66 0.60 2.02
C ARG A 120 21.59 1.62 1.67
N CYS A 121 20.74 1.93 2.64
CA CYS A 121 19.63 2.88 2.48
C CYS A 121 20.09 4.29 2.07
N ASP A 122 21.27 4.74 2.51
CA ASP A 122 21.84 6.04 2.16
C ASP A 122 22.32 6.13 0.71
N GLU A 123 22.76 5.02 0.12
CA GLU A 123 23.26 4.97 -1.26
C GLU A 123 22.14 5.08 -2.31
N ILE A 124 20.93 4.66 -1.94
CA ILE A 124 19.77 4.68 -2.84
C ILE A 124 18.94 5.95 -2.72
N ALA A 125 19.16 6.75 -1.68
CA ALA A 125 18.33 7.91 -1.36
C ALA A 125 18.63 9.09 -2.29
N ASN A 126 17.59 9.85 -2.63
CA ASN A 126 17.69 11.16 -3.22
C ASN A 126 17.26 12.22 -2.17
N PRO A 127 18.17 12.65 -1.28
CA PRO A 127 17.83 13.50 -0.13
C PRO A 127 17.36 14.91 -0.53
N GLY A 128 17.58 15.33 -1.77
CA GLY A 128 17.11 16.62 -2.29
C GLY A 128 15.62 16.65 -2.64
N SER A 129 14.95 15.50 -2.65
CA SER A 129 13.54 15.37 -2.99
C SER A 129 12.78 14.69 -1.85
N THR A 130 11.76 15.38 -1.35
CA THR A 130 10.96 14.89 -0.24
C THR A 130 9.47 15.12 -0.52
N CYS A 131 8.63 14.24 0.02
CA CYS A 131 7.19 14.41 0.00
C CYS A 131 6.79 15.70 0.75
N ALA A 132 5.99 16.56 0.10
CA ALA A 132 5.63 17.88 0.61
C ALA A 132 4.76 17.84 1.89
N TRP A 133 4.09 16.72 2.14
CA TRP A 133 3.16 16.55 3.26
C TRP A 133 3.58 15.45 4.25
N ASN A 134 4.58 14.62 3.91
CA ASN A 134 5.12 13.58 4.78
C ASN A 134 6.65 13.72 4.94
N THR A 135 7.11 13.85 6.19
CA THR A 135 8.54 13.96 6.52
C THR A 135 9.21 12.62 6.84
N ASP A 136 8.49 11.51 6.75
CA ASP A 136 8.95 10.18 7.16
C ASP A 136 9.91 9.55 6.12
N MET A 137 9.67 9.83 4.83
CA MET A 137 10.41 9.23 3.71
C MET A 137 11.28 10.25 2.97
N CYS A 138 12.36 9.76 2.37
CA CYS A 138 13.11 10.40 1.29
C CYS A 138 12.79 9.70 -0.03
N ASP A 139 12.85 10.43 -1.13
CA ASP A 139 12.79 9.86 -2.47
C ASP A 139 13.95 8.89 -2.70
N ILE A 140 13.77 7.95 -3.63
CA ILE A 140 14.80 7.01 -4.05
C ILE A 140 15.27 7.37 -5.45
N ASN A 141 16.56 7.22 -5.73
CA ASN A 141 17.09 7.24 -7.09
C ASN A 141 16.74 5.91 -7.80
N PRO A 142 15.79 5.90 -8.77
CA PRO A 142 15.34 4.66 -9.39
C PRO A 142 16.41 4.01 -10.28
N ASP A 143 17.45 4.75 -10.67
CA ASP A 143 18.55 4.24 -11.50
C ASP A 143 19.63 3.51 -10.70
N HIS A 144 19.62 3.64 -9.36
CA HIS A 144 20.55 2.92 -8.51
C HIS A 144 20.14 1.45 -8.40
N PRO A 145 21.03 0.46 -8.62
CA PRO A 145 20.68 -0.96 -8.57
C PRO A 145 20.05 -1.40 -7.24
N GLY A 146 20.52 -0.83 -6.12
CA GLY A 146 19.95 -1.08 -4.79
C GLY A 146 18.50 -0.61 -4.59
N ALA A 147 17.98 0.29 -5.44
CA ALA A 147 16.60 0.75 -5.35
C ALA A 147 15.61 -0.40 -5.61
N PHE A 148 15.91 -1.27 -6.59
CA PHE A 148 15.11 -2.47 -6.85
C PHE A 148 15.16 -3.44 -5.67
N ASP A 149 16.36 -3.64 -5.12
CA ASP A 149 16.55 -4.54 -3.97
C ASP A 149 15.76 -4.07 -2.75
N TRP A 150 15.75 -2.76 -2.47
CA TRP A 150 14.97 -2.17 -1.40
C TRP A 150 13.49 -2.52 -1.50
N TYR A 151 12.87 -2.20 -2.63
CA TYR A 151 11.45 -2.49 -2.81
C TYR A 151 11.16 -3.98 -2.82
N ARG A 152 11.98 -4.78 -3.51
CA ARG A 152 11.80 -6.23 -3.54
C ARG A 152 11.86 -6.81 -2.12
N ALA A 153 12.81 -6.39 -1.31
CA ALA A 153 12.96 -6.85 0.07
C ALA A 153 11.81 -6.41 0.98
N TRP A 154 11.28 -5.20 0.79
CA TRP A 154 10.15 -4.71 1.58
C TRP A 154 8.84 -5.39 1.18
N PHE A 155 8.53 -5.48 -0.11
CA PHE A 155 7.34 -6.20 -0.57
C PHE A 155 7.41 -7.70 -0.27
N ALA A 156 8.59 -8.33 -0.31
CA ALA A 156 8.75 -9.72 0.12
C ALA A 156 8.40 -9.91 1.61
N GLN A 157 8.77 -8.96 2.48
CA GLN A 157 8.37 -8.98 3.89
C GLN A 157 6.86 -8.84 4.05
N LEU A 158 6.24 -7.89 3.35
CA LEU A 158 4.79 -7.69 3.39
C LEU A 158 4.05 -8.94 2.89
N ALA A 159 4.51 -9.55 1.80
CA ALA A 159 3.98 -10.80 1.28
C ALA A 159 4.11 -11.97 2.28
N ALA A 160 5.25 -12.06 2.98
CA ALA A 160 5.46 -13.05 4.04
C ALA A 160 4.52 -12.81 5.22
N CYS A 161 4.19 -11.55 5.53
CA CYS A 161 3.20 -11.17 6.53
C CYS A 161 1.74 -11.35 6.08
N GLY A 162 1.49 -11.86 4.87
CA GLY A 162 0.12 -12.09 4.41
C GLY A 162 -0.60 -10.85 3.86
N VAL A 163 0.12 -9.78 3.52
CA VAL A 163 -0.45 -8.62 2.83
C VAL A 163 -0.83 -9.00 1.40
N ASP A 164 -2.06 -8.68 1.01
CA ASP A 164 -2.62 -8.95 -0.32
C ASP A 164 -2.77 -7.68 -1.17
N ALA A 165 -2.80 -6.50 -0.54
CA ALA A 165 -2.96 -5.23 -1.22
C ALA A 165 -2.13 -4.12 -0.57
N VAL A 166 -1.66 -3.18 -1.39
CA VAL A 166 -0.98 -1.97 -0.94
C VAL A 166 -1.61 -0.76 -1.61
N ALA A 167 -2.01 0.21 -0.78
CA ALA A 167 -2.30 1.56 -1.23
C ALA A 167 -1.01 2.39 -1.15
N LEU A 168 -0.57 2.96 -2.27
CA LEU A 168 0.68 3.69 -2.34
C LEU A 168 0.39 5.19 -2.44
N ASP A 169 0.91 5.97 -1.51
CA ASP A 169 0.74 7.42 -1.49
C ASP A 169 1.92 8.16 -2.13
N ASP A 170 1.74 9.44 -2.40
CA ASP A 170 2.72 10.34 -3.03
C ASP A 170 3.15 9.89 -4.44
N VAL A 171 2.23 9.24 -5.17
CA VAL A 171 2.43 8.80 -6.57
C VAL A 171 1.42 9.42 -7.53
N ALA A 172 0.57 10.33 -7.05
CA ALA A 172 -0.51 10.93 -7.82
C ALA A 172 -0.03 11.80 -8.99
N SER A 173 1.23 12.26 -8.99
CA SER A 173 1.85 12.94 -10.13
C SER A 173 2.35 11.90 -11.15
N PRO A 174 1.68 11.73 -12.31
CA PRO A 174 2.00 10.65 -13.25
C PRO A 174 3.37 10.80 -13.92
N THR A 175 3.93 12.01 -13.90
CA THR A 175 5.21 12.34 -14.55
C THR A 175 6.36 12.46 -13.58
N ALA A 176 6.14 12.93 -12.35
CA ALA A 176 7.23 13.16 -11.40
C ALA A 176 7.81 11.87 -10.80
N HIS A 177 7.01 10.80 -10.70
CA HIS A 177 7.41 9.58 -9.98
C HIS A 177 7.27 8.29 -10.82
N ALA A 178 7.18 8.42 -12.15
CA ALA A 178 6.98 7.28 -13.05
C ALA A 178 8.07 6.21 -12.92
N GLY A 179 9.34 6.62 -12.73
CA GLY A 179 10.45 5.70 -12.54
C GLY A 179 10.32 4.84 -11.29
N GLU A 180 9.97 5.46 -10.16
CA GLU A 180 9.79 4.77 -8.88
C GLU A 180 8.55 3.87 -8.88
N VAL A 181 7.46 4.31 -9.51
CA VAL A 181 6.26 3.48 -9.72
C VAL A 181 6.59 2.23 -10.56
N ALA A 182 7.35 2.39 -11.65
CA ALA A 182 7.77 1.26 -12.49
C ALA A 182 8.68 0.30 -11.72
N LEU A 183 9.57 0.84 -10.88
CA LEU A 183 10.44 0.07 -10.01
C LEU A 183 9.66 -0.75 -8.98
N ILE A 184 8.70 -0.13 -8.28
CA ILE A 184 7.79 -0.78 -7.33
C ILE A 184 7.01 -1.91 -8.02
N ARG A 185 6.48 -1.65 -9.22
CA ARG A 185 5.74 -2.66 -9.96
C ARG A 185 6.59 -3.88 -10.27
N ARG A 186 7.81 -3.67 -10.78
CA ARG A 186 8.77 -4.74 -11.05
C ARG A 186 9.16 -5.51 -9.79
N ALA A 187 9.34 -4.80 -8.67
CA ALA A 187 9.67 -5.43 -7.39
C ALA A 187 8.55 -6.35 -6.91
N ILE A 188 7.29 -5.91 -6.97
CA ILE A 188 6.12 -6.73 -6.64
C ILE A 188 6.04 -7.95 -7.57
N ASP A 189 6.22 -7.77 -8.88
CA ASP A 189 6.16 -8.88 -9.84
C ASP A 189 7.26 -9.93 -9.58
N ALA A 190 8.37 -9.56 -8.94
CA ALA A 190 9.50 -10.45 -8.65
C ALA A 190 9.35 -11.32 -7.39
N ILE A 191 8.43 -11.03 -6.46
CA ILE A 191 8.33 -11.77 -5.17
C ILE A 191 7.52 -13.08 -5.27
N GLY A 192 6.87 -13.34 -6.41
CA GLY A 192 6.11 -14.58 -6.64
C GLY A 192 4.76 -14.70 -5.91
N ARG A 193 4.45 -13.82 -4.95
CA ARG A 193 3.12 -13.63 -4.35
C ARG A 193 2.47 -12.36 -4.87
N ARG A 194 1.21 -12.44 -5.31
CA ARG A 194 0.47 -11.28 -5.80
C ARG A 194 0.16 -10.32 -4.65
N ILE A 195 0.67 -9.10 -4.75
CA ILE A 195 0.19 -7.92 -4.01
C ILE A 195 -0.52 -7.00 -5.00
N GLU A 196 -1.78 -6.67 -4.73
CA GLU A 196 -2.56 -5.74 -5.53
C GLU A 196 -2.19 -4.29 -5.19
N LEU A 197 -1.96 -3.46 -6.20
CA LEU A 197 -1.85 -2.02 -6.00
C LEU A 197 -3.27 -1.43 -6.00
N ALA A 198 -3.75 -1.07 -4.82
CA ALA A 198 -5.08 -0.52 -4.61
C ALA A 198 -5.02 1.02 -4.66
N GLY A 199 -5.84 1.63 -5.52
CA GLY A 199 -6.24 3.04 -5.43
C GLY A 199 -5.16 4.08 -5.09
N CYS A 200 -4.15 4.24 -5.95
CA CYS A 200 -3.48 5.52 -6.26
C CYS A 200 -2.58 5.40 -7.53
N LEU A 201 -2.99 4.55 -8.47
CA LEU A 201 -2.46 4.55 -9.83
C LEU A 201 -3.66 4.77 -10.76
N PRO A 202 -3.52 5.50 -11.88
CA PRO A 202 -4.61 5.55 -12.85
C PRO A 202 -4.97 4.11 -13.19
N ALA A 203 -6.23 3.75 -12.94
CA ALA A 203 -6.76 2.43 -13.28
C ALA A 203 -6.34 2.12 -14.72
N LYS A 204 -5.84 0.89 -14.98
CA LYS A 204 -5.71 0.41 -16.36
C LYS A 204 -7.04 0.72 -17.07
N PRO A 205 -7.04 1.35 -18.27
CA PRO A 205 -8.27 1.50 -19.01
C PRO A 205 -8.87 0.10 -19.17
N ARG A 206 -10.06 -0.09 -18.59
CA ARG A 206 -10.85 -1.30 -18.86
C ARG A 206 -11.11 -1.28 -20.35
N ASP A 207 -10.68 -2.32 -21.05
CA ASP A 207 -11.05 -2.54 -22.43
C ASP A 207 -12.57 -2.67 -22.48
N VAL A 208 -13.26 -1.62 -22.95
CA VAL A 208 -14.69 -1.62 -23.19
C VAL A 208 -14.92 -2.10 -24.63
N SER A 209 -14.41 -3.29 -24.95
CA SER A 209 -14.77 -4.01 -26.17
C SER A 209 -15.68 -5.18 -25.81
N GLY A 210 -16.96 -4.89 -25.57
CA GLY A 210 -17.90 -5.97 -25.25
C GLY A 210 -19.31 -5.55 -24.92
N ARG A 211 -20.14 -5.53 -25.97
CA ARG A 211 -21.61 -5.65 -25.95
C ARG A 211 -22.38 -4.40 -25.55
N LEU A 212 -22.97 -3.76 -26.55
CA LEU A 212 -24.40 -3.45 -26.59
C LEU A 212 -24.80 -3.12 -28.05
N GLY A 213 -25.43 -4.09 -28.69
CA GLY A 213 -26.00 -3.98 -30.03
C GLY A 213 -27.05 -5.05 -30.22
N ARG A 214 -28.14 -4.97 -29.45
CA ARG A 214 -29.34 -5.79 -29.68
C ARG A 214 -30.13 -5.10 -30.79
N PRO A 215 -30.45 -5.76 -31.92
CA PRO A 215 -31.17 -5.09 -33.01
C PRO A 215 -32.64 -4.85 -32.61
N PRO A 216 -33.27 -3.77 -33.10
CA PRO A 216 -34.67 -3.49 -32.80
C PRO A 216 -35.59 -4.52 -33.46
N ARG A 217 -36.57 -4.99 -32.68
CA ARG A 217 -37.67 -5.84 -33.14
C ARG A 217 -38.53 -5.08 -34.14
N ARG A 218 -38.64 -5.57 -35.38
CA ARG A 218 -39.73 -5.21 -36.29
C ARG A 218 -40.87 -6.21 -36.12
N ASN A 219 -42.03 -5.73 -35.71
CA ASN A 219 -43.32 -6.41 -35.87
C ASN A 219 -44.24 -5.43 -36.61
N ALA A 220 -44.70 -5.84 -37.79
CA ALA A 220 -46.01 -5.55 -38.40
C ALA A 220 -45.89 -5.64 -39.93
N GLY A 221 -46.79 -6.40 -40.55
CA GLY A 221 -46.98 -6.40 -42.00
C GLY A 221 -47.31 -7.78 -42.55
N ALA A 222 -48.48 -8.30 -42.22
CA ALA A 222 -49.13 -9.35 -42.99
C ALA A 222 -49.75 -8.73 -44.25
N GLU A 223 -49.45 -9.27 -45.44
CA GLU A 223 -50.30 -9.27 -46.65
C GLU A 223 -49.62 -10.19 -47.68
N MET A 224 -50.15 -11.40 -47.86
CA MET A 224 -50.92 -11.87 -49.02
C MET A 224 -50.09 -12.26 -50.26
N LEU A 225 -50.01 -13.58 -50.45
CA LEU A 225 -49.85 -14.33 -51.71
C LEU A 225 -50.85 -13.86 -52.79
N PRO A 226 -50.65 -14.16 -54.09
CA PRO A 226 -49.90 -15.29 -54.66
C PRO A 226 -48.68 -14.95 -55.54
#